data_AF-A0A1V4LGA1-F1
#
_entry.id   AF-A0A1V4LGA1-F1
#
_cell.length_a   1.000
_cell.length_b   1.000
_cell.length_c   1.000
_cell.angle_alpha   90.00
_cell.angle_beta   90.00
_cell.angle_gamma   90.00
#
_symmetry.space_group_name_H-M   'P 1'
#
loop_
_entity.id
_entity.type
_entity.pdbx_description
1 polymer ?
#
loop_
_entity_poly.entity_id
_entity_poly.type
_entity_poly.pdbx_seq_one_letter_code
_entity_poly.pdbx_strand_id
1 'polypeptide(L)'
;MNGVQIFACYTKQPIPEYAGNPLIEALPPILSDEAAMGLIANFPYEATPEELALERSTRIHCIDRLRSVIQPMLIHLELESLISLLIRRGYVGRNPTSPATVRHLHSLSGAQRYHDGFKSTAETFSLVGLSGIGKSTALWAILSLYPQTIRHERYEGKQFVHTQITWLKLDCPRDGSLAGFCQEFFIAVGKALGDEDYHQRFRARNINDSLQLMAQVASTFFIGALLIDEIQNLHFAKTGGKDSMLNFFLHLVNNIGIPVVFIGTNSMVSLFSGVLRNARRCCDAGIIEFKRFEKEDDEWKMLVENLWSYQWCQQRADLTDDIYDTLYDHTQGVTDFLVKLLVLTQRYVIQSGSECITAADIRRVSDSKMQILKPALSALRSRDPKRMSQFEDLLPIDEQLADMMAFDFVPRPDRLALLRSVKKQRPSIPPSTPDAAKSVTKTNTLAAAVVTETSMARTISSSEDPLRAMQNAGWLNQDLFEFSPLYRKG
;
A
#
# COMPACT_ATOMS: atom_id res chain seq x y z
N MET A 1 10.19 6.23 -0.56
CA MET A 1 11.36 6.79 0.14
C MET A 1 10.89 7.36 1.48
N ASN A 2 10.61 6.51 2.47
CA ASN A 2 10.18 6.99 3.78
C ASN A 2 11.41 7.34 4.62
N GLY A 3 11.42 8.51 5.25
CA GLY A 3 12.46 8.89 6.23
C GLY A 3 13.80 9.37 5.67
N VAL A 4 13.96 9.53 4.34
CA VAL A 4 15.17 10.17 3.78
C VAL A 4 15.08 11.67 4.03
N GLN A 5 15.83 12.17 5.01
CA GLN A 5 15.96 13.59 5.29
C GLN A 5 16.90 14.22 4.26
N ILE A 6 16.42 15.23 3.54
CA ILE A 6 17.26 16.04 2.67
C ILE A 6 17.54 17.41 3.30
N PHE A 7 18.68 18.01 2.99
CA PHE A 7 18.97 19.39 3.39
C PHE A 7 18.37 20.38 2.40
N ALA A 8 17.86 21.50 2.91
CA ALA A 8 17.22 22.52 2.12
C ALA A 8 18.20 23.17 1.12
N CYS A 9 17.78 23.25 -0.15
CA CYS A 9 18.42 24.04 -1.19
C CYS A 9 17.42 25.10 -1.66
N TYR A 10 17.76 26.38 -1.50
CA TYR A 10 16.81 27.47 -1.76
C TYR A 10 16.95 28.02 -3.17
N THR A 11 15.84 28.02 -3.91
CA THR A 11 15.73 28.63 -5.24
C THR A 11 14.82 29.84 -5.17
N LYS A 12 15.30 31.00 -5.63
CA LYS A 12 14.51 32.24 -5.66
C LYS A 12 13.25 32.06 -6.49
N GLN A 13 12.12 32.52 -5.97
CA GLN A 13 10.84 32.40 -6.64
C GLN A 13 10.52 33.63 -7.48
N PRO A 14 9.99 33.45 -8.71
CA PRO A 14 9.51 34.56 -9.54
C PRO A 14 8.15 35.10 -9.06
N ILE A 15 7.38 34.29 -8.33
CA ILE A 15 6.06 34.64 -7.81
C ILE A 15 6.24 35.46 -6.53
N PRO A 16 5.75 36.72 -6.47
CA PRO A 16 5.95 37.60 -5.32
C PRO A 16 5.46 37.02 -3.99
N GLU A 17 4.34 36.30 -3.99
CA GLU A 17 3.74 35.66 -2.82
C GLU A 17 4.59 34.50 -2.28
N TYR A 18 5.48 33.94 -3.09
CA TYR A 18 6.34 32.81 -2.73
C TYR A 18 7.77 33.24 -2.38
N ALA A 19 8.20 34.40 -2.87
CA ALA A 19 9.54 34.92 -2.62
C ALA A 19 9.76 35.23 -1.14
N GLY A 20 10.96 34.94 -0.63
CA GLY A 20 11.31 35.20 0.78
C GLY A 20 10.66 34.23 1.78
N ASN A 21 10.09 33.11 1.29
CA ASN A 21 9.55 32.04 2.10
C ASN A 21 10.46 30.80 2.01
N PRO A 22 11.27 30.49 3.04
CA PRO A 22 12.21 29.37 2.97
C PRO A 22 11.52 28.02 2.79
N LEU A 23 10.26 27.87 3.21
CA LEU A 23 9.50 26.63 3.07
C LEU A 23 9.06 26.39 1.62
N ILE A 24 8.89 27.45 0.82
CA ILE A 24 8.53 27.34 -0.60
C ILE A 24 9.79 27.30 -1.46
N GLU A 25 10.79 28.12 -1.14
CA GLU A 25 12.05 28.18 -1.87
C GLU A 25 12.85 26.87 -1.80
N ALA A 26 12.63 26.05 -0.77
CA ALA A 26 13.24 24.73 -0.62
C ALA A 26 12.49 23.61 -1.35
N LEU A 27 11.30 23.86 -1.91
CA LEU A 27 10.56 22.86 -2.67
C LEU A 27 11.17 22.65 -4.06
N PRO A 28 10.90 21.50 -4.70
CA PRO A 28 11.16 21.31 -6.12
C PRO A 28 10.57 22.45 -6.98
N PRO A 29 11.10 22.68 -8.19
CA PRO A 29 10.53 23.68 -9.10
C PRO A 29 9.07 23.34 -9.44
N ILE A 30 8.32 24.35 -9.88
CA ILE A 30 7.01 24.13 -10.49
C ILE A 30 7.28 23.47 -11.85
N LEU A 31 6.70 22.29 -12.06
CA LEU A 31 6.93 21.48 -13.25
C LEU A 31 6.06 21.97 -14.42
N SER A 32 6.56 21.81 -15.65
CA SER A 32 5.68 21.82 -16.84
C SER A 32 5.02 20.47 -16.99
N ASP A 33 3.95 20.39 -17.79
CA ASP A 33 3.24 19.14 -18.07
C ASP A 33 4.20 18.06 -18.62
N GLU A 34 5.13 18.42 -19.51
CA GLU A 34 6.11 17.47 -20.06
C GLU A 34 7.06 16.92 -18.99
N ALA A 35 7.54 17.78 -18.10
CA ALA A 35 8.41 17.38 -17.01
C ALA A 35 7.66 16.49 -16.00
N ALA A 36 6.42 16.87 -15.65
CA ALA A 36 5.56 16.08 -14.77
C ALA A 36 5.27 14.70 -15.36
N MET A 37 4.89 14.62 -16.65
CA MET A 37 4.69 13.34 -17.34
C MET A 37 5.95 12.47 -17.28
N GLY A 38 7.11 13.03 -17.58
CA GLY A 38 8.37 12.29 -17.57
C GLY A 38 8.76 11.75 -16.19
N LEU A 39 8.43 12.47 -15.12
CA LEU A 39 8.73 12.06 -13.75
C LEU A 39 7.69 11.11 -13.16
N ILE A 40 6.42 11.23 -13.55
CA ILE A 40 5.32 10.35 -13.12
C ILE A 40 5.38 9.01 -13.85
N ALA A 41 5.82 9.01 -15.11
CA ALA A 41 5.94 7.81 -15.92
C ALA A 41 6.86 6.79 -15.26
N ASN A 42 6.44 5.53 -15.30
CA ASN A 42 7.33 4.41 -15.05
C ASN A 42 7.15 3.37 -16.15
N PHE A 43 8.07 3.37 -17.10
CA PHE A 43 8.12 2.41 -18.20
C PHE A 43 9.39 1.56 -18.04
N PRO A 44 9.31 0.46 -17.27
CA PRO A 44 10.43 -0.45 -17.15
C PRO A 44 10.71 -1.11 -18.51
N TYR A 45 11.87 -1.78 -18.65
CA TYR A 45 12.19 -2.43 -19.92
C TYR A 45 11.27 -3.63 -20.20
N GLU A 46 10.87 -3.79 -21.46
CA GLU A 46 10.10 -4.94 -21.95
C GLU A 46 10.87 -6.26 -21.76
N ALA A 47 10.20 -7.40 -21.95
CA ALA A 47 10.84 -8.70 -21.87
C ALA A 47 12.02 -8.82 -22.85
N THR A 48 13.21 -9.13 -22.32
CA THR A 48 14.43 -9.28 -23.13
C THR A 48 14.56 -10.69 -23.71
N PRO A 49 15.35 -10.89 -24.78
CA PRO A 49 15.62 -12.23 -25.31
C PRO A 49 16.19 -13.20 -24.25
N GLU A 50 17.03 -12.70 -23.34
CA GLU A 50 17.58 -13.48 -22.23
C GLU A 50 16.50 -13.92 -21.25
N GLU A 51 15.56 -13.03 -20.91
CA GLU A 51 14.43 -13.34 -20.04
C GLU A 51 13.49 -14.36 -20.69
N LEU A 52 13.26 -14.24 -21.99
CA LEU A 52 12.45 -15.19 -22.76
C LEU A 52 13.11 -16.58 -22.85
N ALA A 53 14.44 -16.65 -22.79
CA ALA A 53 15.19 -17.91 -22.77
C ALA A 53 15.23 -18.59 -21.39
N LEU A 54 14.81 -17.92 -20.31
CA LEU A 54 14.75 -18.51 -18.98
C LEU A 54 13.79 -19.70 -18.92
N GLU A 55 14.02 -20.58 -17.94
CA GLU A 55 13.07 -21.65 -17.64
C GLU A 55 11.71 -21.06 -17.25
N ARG A 56 10.62 -21.73 -17.63
CA ARG A 56 9.25 -21.30 -17.35
C ARG A 56 9.03 -20.95 -15.87
N SER A 57 9.64 -21.72 -14.96
CA SER A 57 9.57 -21.55 -13.51
C SER A 57 10.14 -20.21 -13.03
N THR A 58 11.20 -19.72 -13.68
CA THR A 58 11.83 -18.43 -13.40
C THR A 58 11.13 -17.30 -14.15
N ARG A 59 10.81 -17.53 -15.44
CA ARG A 59 10.22 -16.52 -16.32
C ARG A 59 8.88 -15.96 -15.81
N ILE A 60 8.08 -16.78 -15.12
CA ILE A 60 6.82 -16.31 -14.48
C ILE A 60 7.02 -15.24 -13.40
N HIS A 61 8.22 -15.12 -12.80
CA HIS A 61 8.52 -14.07 -11.83
C HIS A 61 8.77 -12.72 -12.51
N CYS A 62 9.27 -12.72 -13.75
CA CYS A 62 9.52 -11.49 -14.50
C CYS A 62 8.21 -10.72 -14.81
N ILE A 63 7.09 -11.43 -14.93
CA ILE A 63 5.74 -10.88 -15.18
C ILE A 63 5.36 -9.82 -14.14
N ASP A 64 5.85 -9.92 -12.90
CA ASP A 64 5.50 -8.99 -11.84
C ASP A 64 5.90 -7.53 -12.15
N ARG A 65 6.84 -7.32 -13.08
CA ARG A 65 7.21 -6.00 -13.61
C ARG A 65 6.02 -5.20 -14.14
N LEU A 66 4.98 -5.86 -14.68
CA LEU A 66 3.73 -5.22 -15.10
C LEU A 66 3.11 -4.34 -14.02
N ARG A 67 3.22 -4.73 -12.74
CA ARG A 67 2.63 -3.99 -11.61
C ARG A 67 3.32 -2.66 -11.35
N SER A 68 4.53 -2.48 -11.84
CA SER A 68 5.29 -1.24 -11.70
C SER A 68 4.97 -0.24 -12.80
N VAL A 69 4.34 -0.64 -13.90
CA VAL A 69 4.07 0.24 -15.04
C VAL A 69 3.13 1.37 -14.61
N ILE A 70 3.53 2.61 -14.87
CA ILE A 70 2.71 3.80 -14.65
C ILE A 70 2.62 4.54 -15.97
N GLN A 71 1.42 4.56 -16.54
CA GLN A 71 1.07 5.35 -17.71
C GLN A 71 0.56 6.74 -17.27
N PRO A 72 1.28 7.83 -17.55
CA PRO A 72 0.76 9.18 -17.33
C PRO A 72 -0.51 9.42 -18.14
N MET A 73 -1.41 10.20 -17.57
CA MET A 73 -2.78 10.48 -18.03
C MET A 73 -3.10 11.91 -17.62
N LEU A 74 -4.12 12.52 -18.23
CA LEU A 74 -4.53 13.89 -17.94
C LEU A 74 -4.87 14.10 -16.47
N ILE A 75 -5.51 13.10 -15.84
CA ILE A 75 -5.84 13.14 -14.41
C ILE A 75 -4.60 13.23 -13.51
N HIS A 76 -3.46 12.66 -13.94
CA HIS A 76 -2.20 12.75 -13.21
C HIS A 76 -1.63 14.17 -13.25
N LEU A 77 -1.72 14.84 -14.41
CA LEU A 77 -1.27 16.22 -14.58
C LEU A 77 -2.13 17.20 -13.78
N GLU A 78 -3.46 17.04 -13.83
CA GLU A 78 -4.38 17.82 -13.02
C GLU A 78 -4.08 17.66 -11.52
N LEU A 79 -3.89 16.41 -11.07
CA LEU A 79 -3.59 16.10 -9.68
C LEU A 79 -2.21 16.64 -9.24
N GLU A 80 -1.19 16.57 -10.10
CA GLU A 80 0.14 17.15 -9.83
C GLU A 80 0.03 18.65 -9.63
N SER A 81 -0.60 19.35 -10.58
CA SER A 81 -0.78 20.80 -10.53
C SER A 81 -1.52 21.23 -9.26
N LEU A 82 -2.57 20.51 -8.88
CA LEU A 82 -3.33 20.80 -7.68
C LEU A 82 -2.54 20.53 -6.40
N ILE A 83 -1.79 19.43 -6.30
CA ILE A 83 -0.93 19.16 -5.13
C ILE A 83 0.19 20.20 -5.03
N SER A 84 0.80 20.56 -6.16
CA SER A 84 1.84 21.58 -6.28
C SER A 84 1.36 22.94 -5.74
N LEU A 85 0.16 23.34 -6.15
CA LEU A 85 -0.50 24.56 -5.69
C LEU A 85 -0.87 24.48 -4.20
N LEU A 86 -1.46 23.36 -3.79
CA LEU A 86 -1.95 23.12 -2.43
C LEU A 86 -0.82 23.26 -1.40
N ILE A 87 0.31 22.59 -1.63
CA ILE A 87 1.47 22.63 -0.73
C ILE A 87 2.01 24.06 -0.62
N ARG A 88 2.22 24.74 -1.77
CA ARG A 88 2.79 26.10 -1.80
C ARG A 88 1.86 27.12 -1.15
N ARG A 89 0.57 27.12 -1.49
CA ARG A 89 -0.43 27.99 -0.85
C ARG A 89 -0.55 27.71 0.65
N GLY A 90 -0.46 26.43 1.04
CA GLY A 90 -0.36 26.02 2.44
C GLY A 90 0.79 26.71 3.19
N TYR A 91 1.90 27.04 2.52
CA TYR A 91 3.05 27.71 3.13
C TYR A 91 3.02 29.23 3.07
N VAL A 92 2.28 29.85 2.15
CA VAL A 92 2.18 31.31 2.04
C VAL A 92 1.75 31.94 3.37
N GLY A 93 0.70 31.41 4.00
CA GLY A 93 0.20 31.89 5.30
C GLY A 93 1.04 31.50 6.52
N ARG A 94 2.07 30.67 6.33
CA ARG A 94 2.89 30.06 7.39
C ARG A 94 4.38 30.33 7.20
N ASN A 95 4.73 31.45 6.59
CA ASN A 95 6.12 31.83 6.39
C ASN A 95 6.84 32.03 7.74
N PRO A 96 7.86 31.23 8.09
CA PRO A 96 8.53 31.28 9.39
C PRO A 96 9.37 32.55 9.58
N THR A 97 9.65 33.32 8.53
CA THR A 97 10.29 34.63 8.64
C THR A 97 9.30 35.75 9.00
N SER A 98 7.99 35.47 8.94
CA SER A 98 6.94 36.42 9.29
C SER A 98 6.74 36.53 10.80
N PRO A 99 6.71 37.76 11.37
CA PRO A 99 6.40 37.96 12.79
C PRO A 99 5.04 37.40 13.22
N ALA A 100 4.07 37.29 12.30
CA ALA A 100 2.75 36.73 12.61
C ALA A 100 2.84 35.21 12.85
N THR A 101 3.56 34.49 11.99
CA THR A 101 3.77 33.05 12.11
C THR A 101 4.57 32.71 13.36
N VAL A 102 5.63 33.46 13.68
CA VAL A 102 6.41 33.26 14.90
C VAL A 102 5.55 33.46 16.15
N ARG A 103 4.73 34.51 16.21
CA ARG A 103 3.77 34.72 17.31
C ARG A 103 2.77 33.58 17.44
N HIS A 104 2.25 33.07 16.31
CA HIS A 104 1.33 31.95 16.31
C HIS A 104 1.98 30.68 16.90
N LEU A 105 3.20 30.34 16.48
CA LEU A 105 3.94 29.19 17.03
C LEU A 105 4.15 29.31 18.54
N HIS A 106 4.50 30.50 19.04
CA HIS A 106 4.62 30.73 20.47
C HIS A 106 3.28 30.58 21.21
N SER A 107 2.16 31.02 20.63
CA SER A 107 0.83 30.88 21.25
C SER A 107 0.40 29.41 21.43
N LEU A 108 0.81 28.52 20.52
CA LEU A 108 0.53 27.09 20.58
C LEU A 108 1.35 26.38 21.67
N SER A 109 2.47 26.98 22.11
CA SER A 109 3.35 26.43 23.15
C SER A 109 2.92 26.76 24.59
N GLY A 110 1.79 27.45 24.78
CA GLY A 110 1.20 27.72 26.10
C GLY A 110 1.51 29.10 26.69
N ALA A 111 2.25 29.97 25.99
CA ALA A 111 2.39 31.37 26.35
C ALA A 111 1.12 32.14 25.93
N GLN A 112 0.45 32.78 26.90
CA GLN A 112 -0.74 33.65 26.81
C GLN A 112 -1.51 33.66 25.48
N ARG A 113 -2.79 33.23 25.53
CA ARG A 113 -3.74 33.19 24.41
C ARG A 113 -3.93 34.55 23.74
N TYR A 114 -3.04 34.90 22.82
CA TYR A 114 -3.32 35.86 21.77
C TYR A 114 -4.27 35.17 20.78
N HIS A 115 -5.57 35.38 20.96
CA HIS A 115 -6.57 35.11 19.93
C HIS A 115 -6.49 36.18 18.85
N ASP A 116 -5.34 36.30 18.18
CA ASP A 116 -5.28 37.04 16.93
C ASP A 116 -5.53 36.07 15.78
N GLY A 117 -6.49 36.45 14.93
CA GLY A 117 -7.08 35.62 13.90
C GLY A 117 -6.05 35.02 12.94
N PHE A 118 -5.67 33.77 13.19
CA PHE A 118 -5.06 32.92 12.18
C PHE A 118 -6.08 32.78 11.05
N LYS A 119 -5.85 33.47 9.94
CA LYS A 119 -6.63 33.26 8.72
C LYS A 119 -6.19 31.91 8.16
N SER A 120 -7.01 30.89 8.39
CA SER A 120 -6.80 29.58 7.80
C SER A 120 -6.78 29.72 6.29
N THR A 121 -5.61 29.52 5.69
CA THR A 121 -5.41 29.33 4.25
C THR A 121 -5.56 27.85 3.87
N ALA A 122 -6.21 27.04 4.72
CA ALA A 122 -6.37 25.61 4.49
C ALA A 122 -7.28 25.39 3.28
N GLU A 123 -6.67 25.03 2.17
CA GLU A 123 -7.34 24.59 0.97
C GLU A 123 -7.67 23.09 1.09
N THR A 124 -8.81 22.70 0.51
CA THR A 124 -9.22 21.31 0.49
C THR A 124 -9.74 20.92 -0.88
N PHE A 125 -9.44 19.68 -1.27
CA PHE A 125 -10.09 19.02 -2.38
C PHE A 125 -10.28 17.53 -2.03
N SER A 126 -11.22 16.90 -2.73
CA SER A 126 -11.43 15.46 -2.64
C SER A 126 -10.93 14.76 -3.88
N LEU A 127 -10.31 13.60 -3.69
CA LEU A 127 -10.00 12.65 -4.73
C LEU A 127 -10.91 11.43 -4.59
N VAL A 128 -11.78 11.20 -5.57
CA VAL A 128 -12.77 10.12 -5.53
C VAL A 128 -12.67 9.24 -6.76
N GLY A 129 -13.08 7.99 -6.64
CA GLY A 129 -13.13 7.04 -7.75
C GLY A 129 -13.29 5.61 -7.24
N LEU A 130 -13.54 4.67 -8.15
CA LEU A 130 -13.70 3.26 -7.79
C LEU A 130 -12.42 2.69 -7.16
N SER A 131 -12.55 1.71 -6.28
CA SER A 131 -11.41 0.93 -5.81
C SER A 131 -10.71 0.22 -6.98
N GLY A 132 -9.38 0.21 -6.95
CA GLY A 132 -8.56 -0.36 -8.01
C GLY A 132 -8.40 0.48 -9.29
N ILE A 133 -8.96 1.70 -9.37
CA ILE A 133 -8.82 2.58 -10.56
C ILE A 133 -7.47 3.33 -10.65
N GLY A 134 -6.60 3.20 -9.64
CA GLY A 134 -5.26 3.80 -9.66
C GLY A 134 -5.07 5.07 -8.83
N LYS A 135 -6.05 5.51 -8.02
CA LYS A 135 -5.95 6.70 -7.16
C LYS A 135 -4.69 6.73 -6.28
N SER A 136 -4.46 5.67 -5.51
CA SER A 136 -3.33 5.61 -4.59
C SER A 136 -2.00 5.53 -5.34
N THR A 137 -1.95 4.85 -6.48
CA THR A 137 -0.77 4.79 -7.36
C THR A 137 -0.42 6.16 -7.92
N ALA A 138 -1.41 6.86 -8.48
CA ALA A 138 -1.29 8.23 -8.97
C ALA A 138 -0.77 9.18 -7.88
N LEU A 139 -1.40 9.10 -6.70
CA LEU A 139 -1.03 9.94 -5.56
C LEU A 139 0.41 9.67 -5.12
N TRP A 140 0.81 8.41 -4.99
CA TRP A 140 2.18 8.07 -4.62
C TRP A 140 3.21 8.53 -5.66
N ALA A 141 2.91 8.38 -6.95
CA ALA A 141 3.77 8.86 -8.02
C ALA A 141 4.01 10.38 -7.90
N ILE A 142 2.95 11.15 -7.68
CA ILE A 142 3.02 12.61 -7.53
C ILE A 142 3.69 13.03 -6.24
N LEU A 143 3.33 12.43 -5.10
CA LEU A 143 3.96 12.73 -3.81
C LEU A 143 5.46 12.41 -3.81
N SER A 144 5.90 11.43 -4.60
CA SER A 144 7.32 11.07 -4.74
C SER A 144 8.17 12.17 -5.39
N LEU A 145 7.53 13.12 -6.10
CA LEU A 145 8.20 14.29 -6.66
C LEU A 145 8.63 15.29 -5.57
N TYR A 146 8.03 15.21 -4.38
CA TYR A 146 8.27 16.09 -3.26
C TYR A 146 9.01 15.34 -2.13
N PRO A 147 10.21 15.79 -1.73
CA PRO A 147 10.91 15.22 -0.59
C PRO A 147 10.06 15.32 0.68
N GLN A 148 9.71 14.18 1.28
CA GLN A 148 8.76 14.16 2.40
C GLN A 148 9.19 15.05 3.57
N THR A 149 10.51 15.08 3.87
CA THR A 149 11.09 15.85 4.97
C THR A 149 12.32 16.62 4.52
N ILE A 150 12.33 17.93 4.80
CA ILE A 150 13.40 18.87 4.45
C ILE A 150 13.95 19.47 5.75
N ARG A 151 15.28 19.45 5.91
CA ARG A 151 15.98 20.06 7.05
C ARG A 151 16.62 21.37 6.65
N HIS A 152 16.31 22.40 7.41
CA HIS A 152 16.86 23.73 7.25
C HIS A 152 17.92 23.97 8.32
N GLU A 153 19.01 24.61 7.95
CA GLU A 153 20.07 25.01 8.90
C GLU A 153 20.34 26.52 8.84
N ARG A 154 20.37 27.07 7.63
CA ARG A 154 20.58 28.50 7.36
C ARG A 154 19.67 28.95 6.24
N TYR A 155 19.26 30.21 6.29
CA TYR A 155 18.51 30.88 5.23
C TYR A 155 19.00 32.33 5.13
N GLU A 156 19.34 32.78 3.92
CA GLU A 156 19.93 34.12 3.68
C GLU A 156 21.09 34.48 4.64
N GLY A 157 21.96 33.52 4.93
CA GLY A 157 23.10 33.69 5.84
C GLY A 157 22.78 33.67 7.33
N LYS A 158 21.51 33.69 7.74
CA LYS A 158 21.06 33.60 9.14
C LYS A 158 20.84 32.15 9.56
N GLN A 159 20.96 31.86 10.85
CA GLN A 159 20.62 30.55 11.41
C GLN A 159 19.10 30.33 11.29
N PHE A 160 18.71 29.20 10.74
CA PHE A 160 17.32 28.84 10.48
C PHE A 160 17.17 27.32 10.64
N VAL A 161 17.14 26.86 11.89
CA VAL A 161 17.12 25.42 12.21
C VAL A 161 15.68 24.96 12.37
N HIS A 162 15.12 24.41 11.30
CA HIS A 162 13.77 23.89 11.27
C HIS A 162 13.70 22.58 10.48
N THR A 163 12.71 21.76 10.81
CA THR A 163 12.35 20.59 10.02
C THR A 163 11.00 20.87 9.38
N GLN A 164 10.94 20.74 8.05
CA GLN A 164 9.75 20.89 7.24
C GLN A 164 9.27 19.51 6.78
N ILE A 165 7.99 19.21 6.94
CA ILE A 165 7.35 18.03 6.33
C ILE A 165 6.49 18.54 5.18
N THR A 166 6.78 18.16 3.93
CA THR A 166 6.06 18.69 2.75
C THR A 166 4.65 18.15 2.64
N TRP A 167 4.45 16.88 2.99
CA TRP A 167 3.17 16.20 2.95
C TRP A 167 3.14 15.08 3.98
N LEU A 168 1.95 14.77 4.49
CA LEU A 168 1.71 13.66 5.39
C LEU A 168 0.49 12.87 4.88
N LYS A 169 0.67 11.57 4.61
CA LYS A 169 -0.42 10.68 4.22
C LYS A 169 -0.85 9.84 5.42
N LEU A 170 -2.15 9.80 5.69
CA LEU A 170 -2.79 8.96 6.70
C LEU A 170 -3.77 8.02 6.03
N ASP A 171 -3.74 6.75 6.42
CA ASP A 171 -4.80 5.80 6.11
C ASP A 171 -5.75 5.73 7.31
N CYS A 172 -7.06 5.83 7.08
CA CYS A 172 -8.01 5.69 8.18
C CYS A 172 -7.91 4.29 8.83
N PRO A 173 -7.95 4.21 10.17
CA PRO A 173 -7.64 2.97 10.88
C PRO A 173 -8.73 1.92 10.65
N ARG A 174 -8.33 0.64 10.68
CA ARG A 174 -9.25 -0.50 10.49
C ARG A 174 -10.31 -0.62 11.58
N ASP A 175 -10.03 -0.11 12.77
CA ASP A 175 -11.01 -0.07 13.85
C ASP A 175 -12.13 0.94 13.58
N GLY A 176 -11.93 1.86 12.62
CA GLY A 176 -12.86 2.90 12.20
C GLY A 176 -13.04 4.03 13.23
N SER A 177 -12.13 4.17 14.21
CA SER A 177 -12.28 5.13 15.32
C SER A 177 -11.55 6.46 15.07
N LEU A 178 -12.09 7.56 15.60
CA LEU A 178 -11.43 8.88 15.55
C LEU A 178 -10.16 8.94 16.42
N ALA A 179 -10.12 8.16 17.50
CA ALA A 179 -8.94 8.07 18.37
C ALA A 179 -7.79 7.36 17.63
N GLY A 180 -8.08 6.23 16.96
CA GLY A 180 -7.13 5.55 16.10
C GLY A 180 -6.62 6.45 14.97
N PHE A 181 -7.51 7.24 14.35
CA PHE A 181 -7.10 8.21 13.32
C PHE A 181 -6.10 9.26 13.85
N CYS A 182 -6.36 9.81 15.05
CA CYS A 182 -5.41 10.73 15.68
C CYS A 182 -4.07 10.05 16.00
N GLN A 183 -4.07 8.78 16.38
CA GLN A 183 -2.86 8.01 16.65
C GLN A 183 -2.05 7.79 15.36
N GLU A 184 -2.71 7.43 14.26
CA GLU A 184 -2.08 7.28 12.94
C GLU A 184 -1.39 8.57 12.48
N PHE A 185 -1.93 9.74 12.81
CA PHE A 185 -1.24 11.02 12.56
C PHE A 185 0.14 11.07 13.22
N PHE A 186 0.25 10.76 14.51
CA PHE A 186 1.53 10.82 15.21
C PHE A 186 2.49 9.72 14.75
N ILE A 187 1.98 8.55 14.38
CA ILE A 187 2.78 7.47 13.76
C ILE A 187 3.35 7.95 12.42
N ALA A 188 2.53 8.56 11.57
CA ALA A 188 2.95 9.07 10.28
C ALA A 188 4.01 10.19 10.43
N VAL A 189 3.85 11.08 11.41
CA VAL A 189 4.85 12.10 11.73
C VAL A 189 6.16 11.43 12.17
N GLY A 190 6.10 10.43 13.05
CA GLY A 190 7.27 9.66 13.46
C GLY A 190 8.02 9.05 12.28
N LYS A 191 7.29 8.39 11.36
CA LYS A 191 7.86 7.84 10.12
C LYS A 191 8.51 8.90 9.24
N ALA A 192 7.88 10.07 9.08
CA ALA A 192 8.43 11.18 8.30
C ALA A 192 9.71 11.75 8.93
N LEU A 193 9.79 11.76 10.26
CA LEU A 193 10.96 12.23 11.01
C LEU A 193 12.07 11.17 11.15
N GLY A 194 11.76 9.88 10.92
CA GLY A 194 12.67 8.77 11.20
C GLY A 194 12.72 8.39 12.69
N ASP A 195 11.66 8.66 13.44
CA ASP A 195 11.50 8.40 14.88
C ASP A 195 10.23 7.56 15.10
N GLU A 196 10.35 6.23 15.07
CA GLU A 196 9.20 5.31 15.13
C GLU A 196 8.42 5.42 16.46
N ASP A 197 9.10 5.82 17.54
CA ASP A 197 8.53 5.97 18.87
C ASP A 197 7.93 7.36 19.12
N TYR A 198 7.96 8.26 18.14
CA TYR A 198 7.46 9.64 18.27
C TYR A 198 6.03 9.71 18.82
N HIS A 199 5.17 8.79 18.37
CA HIS A 199 3.78 8.71 18.78
C HIS A 199 3.59 8.48 20.30
N GLN A 200 4.55 7.82 20.96
CA GLN A 200 4.47 7.51 22.40
C GLN A 200 4.58 8.77 23.28
N ARG A 201 5.10 9.86 22.72
CA ARG A 201 5.25 11.17 23.40
C ARG A 201 3.92 11.89 23.58
N PHE A 202 2.88 11.47 22.86
CA PHE A 202 1.57 12.13 22.86
C PHE A 202 0.55 11.24 23.56
N ARG A 203 0.03 11.73 24.69
CA ARG A 203 -1.09 11.11 25.39
C ARG A 203 -2.22 12.13 25.50
N ALA A 204 -3.16 12.04 24.57
CA ALA A 204 -4.36 12.87 24.60
C ALA A 204 -5.40 12.31 25.58
N ARG A 205 -6.05 13.19 26.34
CA ARG A 205 -7.14 12.81 27.26
C ARG A 205 -8.45 12.56 26.54
N ASN A 206 -8.66 13.24 25.41
CA ASN A 206 -9.85 13.15 24.57
C ASN A 206 -9.52 13.62 23.14
N ILE A 207 -10.48 13.50 22.23
CA ILE A 207 -10.31 13.84 20.81
C ILE A 207 -9.96 15.33 20.60
N ASN A 208 -10.52 16.24 21.39
CA ASN A 208 -10.22 17.67 21.26
C ASN A 208 -8.79 17.99 21.69
N ASP A 209 -8.31 17.32 22.74
CA ASP A 209 -6.91 17.36 23.21
C ASP A 209 -5.99 16.83 22.09
N SER A 210 -6.37 15.71 21.42
CA SER A 210 -5.64 15.19 20.26
C SER A 210 -5.55 16.21 19.12
N LEU A 211 -6.66 16.86 18.76
CA LEU A 211 -6.69 17.87 17.69
C LEU A 211 -5.77 19.06 18.00
N GLN A 212 -5.70 19.48 19.26
CA GLN A 212 -4.78 20.56 19.69
C GLN A 212 -3.31 20.13 19.56
N LEU A 213 -2.99 18.91 20.01
CA LEU A 213 -1.64 18.35 19.86
C LEU A 213 -1.25 18.18 18.38
N MET A 214 -2.18 17.73 17.54
CA MET A 214 -1.98 17.63 16.08
C MET A 214 -1.71 19.00 15.46
N ALA A 215 -2.46 20.04 15.84
CA ALA A 215 -2.24 21.41 15.36
C ALA A 215 -0.87 21.96 15.79
N GLN A 216 -0.44 21.68 17.03
CA GLN A 216 0.87 22.04 17.53
C GLN A 216 1.98 21.36 16.72
N VAL A 217 1.87 20.04 16.51
CA VAL A 217 2.85 19.26 15.72
C VAL A 217 2.88 19.72 14.27
N ALA A 218 1.72 19.92 13.65
CA ALA A 218 1.60 20.38 12.27
C ALA A 218 2.24 21.76 12.05
N SER A 219 2.11 22.66 13.03
CA SER A 219 2.73 23.97 13.00
C SER A 219 4.23 23.90 13.27
N THR A 220 4.66 23.05 14.21
CA THR A 220 6.07 22.88 14.60
C THR A 220 6.93 22.37 13.45
N PHE A 221 6.43 21.38 12.69
CA PHE A 221 7.14 20.79 11.56
C PHE A 221 6.73 21.37 10.20
N PHE A 222 5.97 22.46 10.19
CA PHE A 222 5.45 23.07 8.97
C PHE A 222 4.90 22.01 7.99
N ILE A 223 3.95 21.19 8.43
CA ILE A 223 3.36 20.15 7.58
C ILE A 223 2.67 20.84 6.39
N GLY A 224 3.09 20.56 5.16
CA GLY A 224 2.63 21.28 3.96
C GLY A 224 1.22 20.90 3.54
N ALA A 225 0.90 19.61 3.55
CA ALA A 225 -0.43 19.08 3.26
C ALA A 225 -0.71 17.80 4.05
N LEU A 226 -1.98 17.59 4.42
CA LEU A 226 -2.47 16.36 5.05
C LEU A 226 -3.35 15.60 4.06
N LEU A 227 -2.98 14.39 3.70
CA LEU A 227 -3.74 13.52 2.82
C LEU A 227 -4.37 12.42 3.65
N ILE A 228 -5.68 12.30 3.59
CA ILE A 228 -6.48 11.34 4.39
C ILE A 228 -7.10 10.36 3.41
N ASP A 229 -6.53 9.17 3.35
CA ASP A 229 -6.92 8.09 2.46
C ASP A 229 -7.85 7.10 3.15
N GLU A 230 -8.65 6.41 2.33
CA GLU A 230 -9.61 5.41 2.78
C GLU A 230 -10.60 5.93 3.84
N ILE A 231 -11.05 7.19 3.72
CA ILE A 231 -11.93 7.82 4.71
C ILE A 231 -13.27 7.09 4.91
N GLN A 232 -13.71 6.32 3.91
CA GLN A 232 -14.87 5.42 4.02
C GLN A 232 -14.72 4.34 5.09
N ASN A 233 -13.51 4.02 5.54
CA ASN A 233 -13.26 3.01 6.59
C ASN A 233 -13.68 3.49 7.98
N LEU A 234 -13.97 4.78 8.17
CA LEU A 234 -14.47 5.29 9.43
C LEU A 234 -15.93 4.87 9.66
N HIS A 235 -16.22 4.30 10.83
CA HIS A 235 -17.53 3.73 11.13
C HIS A 235 -18.38 4.66 12.00
N PHE A 236 -19.53 5.10 11.49
CA PHE A 236 -20.41 6.07 12.16
C PHE A 236 -20.76 5.70 13.60
N ALA A 237 -21.09 4.44 13.89
CA ALA A 237 -21.47 4.06 15.25
C ALA A 237 -20.30 4.16 16.24
N LYS A 238 -19.06 3.98 15.77
CA LYS A 238 -17.85 4.06 16.60
C LYS A 238 -17.35 5.50 16.75
N THR A 239 -17.76 6.40 15.85
CA THR A 239 -17.45 7.83 15.91
C THR A 239 -18.51 8.66 16.64
N GLY A 240 -19.49 8.03 17.30
CA GLY A 240 -20.58 8.76 17.96
C GLY A 240 -21.64 9.33 17.00
N GLY A 241 -21.73 8.77 15.79
CA GLY A 241 -22.65 9.17 14.73
C GLY A 241 -21.96 9.91 13.58
N LYS A 242 -22.73 10.13 12.50
CA LYS A 242 -22.30 10.87 11.31
C LYS A 242 -21.93 12.31 11.63
N ASP A 243 -22.77 13.01 12.38
CA ASP A 243 -22.55 14.43 12.68
C ASP A 243 -21.29 14.67 13.52
N SER A 244 -20.99 13.78 14.46
CA SER A 244 -19.77 13.86 15.28
C SER A 244 -18.51 13.71 14.42
N MET A 245 -18.51 12.76 13.46
CA MET A 245 -17.42 12.59 12.50
C MET A 245 -17.24 13.82 11.60
N LEU A 246 -18.33 14.35 11.05
CA LEU A 246 -18.28 15.53 10.18
C LEU A 246 -17.76 16.76 10.95
N ASN A 247 -18.23 16.95 12.19
CA ASN A 247 -17.74 18.00 13.08
C ASN A 247 -16.25 17.82 13.38
N PHE A 248 -15.78 16.59 13.62
CA PHE A 248 -14.36 16.31 13.82
C PHE A 248 -13.51 16.80 12.64
N PHE A 249 -13.87 16.47 11.39
CA PHE A 249 -13.10 16.91 10.23
C PHE A 249 -13.20 18.42 9.96
N LEU A 250 -14.37 19.02 10.23
CA LEU A 250 -14.49 20.49 10.20
C LEU A 250 -13.56 21.14 11.23
N HIS A 251 -13.50 20.60 12.45
CA HIS A 251 -12.57 21.09 13.48
C HIS A 251 -11.12 20.83 13.10
N LEU A 252 -10.81 19.67 12.51
CA LEU A 252 -9.47 19.36 12.01
C LEU A 252 -9.04 20.43 11.01
N VAL A 253 -9.78 20.63 9.92
CA VAL A 253 -9.45 21.60 8.86
C VAL A 253 -9.34 23.04 9.40
N ASN A 254 -10.24 23.44 10.30
CA ASN A 254 -10.22 24.79 10.85
C ASN A 254 -9.09 25.01 11.87
N ASN A 255 -8.75 24.01 12.68
CA ASN A 255 -7.81 24.17 13.79
C ASN A 255 -6.36 23.84 13.39
N ILE A 256 -6.16 22.87 12.49
CA ILE A 256 -4.82 22.44 12.08
C ILE A 256 -4.14 23.48 11.18
N GLY A 257 -4.93 24.26 10.43
CA GLY A 257 -4.42 25.34 9.59
C GLY A 257 -3.54 24.90 8.42
N ILE A 258 -3.55 23.62 8.08
CA ILE A 258 -2.84 23.04 6.94
C ILE A 258 -3.85 22.56 5.88
N PRO A 259 -3.52 22.62 4.60
CA PRO A 259 -4.33 22.04 3.54
C PRO A 259 -4.62 20.55 3.77
N VAL A 260 -5.85 20.12 3.44
CA VAL A 260 -6.31 18.74 3.64
C VAL A 260 -6.88 18.16 2.35
N VAL A 261 -6.42 16.98 1.95
CA VAL A 261 -6.93 16.21 0.81
C VAL A 261 -7.66 14.99 1.32
N PHE A 262 -8.92 14.82 0.92
CA PHE A 262 -9.71 13.64 1.26
C PHE A 262 -9.70 12.66 0.09
N ILE A 263 -9.18 11.45 0.28
CA ILE A 263 -9.16 10.40 -0.73
C ILE A 263 -10.10 9.27 -0.29
N GLY A 264 -10.92 8.80 -1.23
CA GLY A 264 -11.84 7.71 -0.95
C GLY A 264 -12.61 7.23 -2.17
N THR A 265 -13.62 6.43 -1.94
CA THR A 265 -14.52 5.93 -2.98
C THR A 265 -15.65 6.91 -3.28
N ASN A 266 -16.41 6.68 -4.36
CA ASN A 266 -17.52 7.56 -4.74
C ASN A 266 -18.63 7.66 -3.68
N SER A 267 -18.73 6.67 -2.77
CA SER A 267 -19.66 6.72 -1.64
C SER A 267 -19.36 7.89 -0.69
N MET A 268 -18.10 8.31 -0.58
CA MET A 268 -17.64 9.42 0.26
C MET A 268 -18.27 10.75 -0.13
N VAL A 269 -18.49 11.00 -1.43
CA VAL A 269 -19.05 12.28 -1.93
C VAL A 269 -20.38 12.59 -1.24
N SER A 270 -21.25 11.60 -1.13
CA SER A 270 -22.56 11.78 -0.48
C SER A 270 -22.43 12.02 1.03
N LEU A 271 -21.46 11.36 1.68
CA LEU A 271 -21.23 11.40 3.12
C LEU A 271 -20.62 12.72 3.57
N PHE A 272 -19.64 13.23 2.82
CA PHE A 272 -18.85 14.40 3.18
C PHE A 272 -19.25 15.67 2.43
N SER A 273 -20.24 15.63 1.55
CA SER A 273 -20.76 16.80 0.81
C SER A 273 -20.88 18.08 1.64
N GLY A 274 -21.39 18.00 2.89
CA GLY A 274 -21.49 19.15 3.80
C GLY A 274 -20.14 19.66 4.32
N VAL A 275 -19.22 18.76 4.67
CA VAL A 275 -17.84 19.11 5.08
C VAL A 275 -17.09 19.71 3.90
N LEU A 276 -17.19 19.09 2.72
CA LEU A 276 -16.56 19.54 1.49
C LEU A 276 -17.11 20.91 1.05
N ARG A 277 -18.42 21.14 1.14
CA ARG A 277 -19.02 22.43 0.80
C ARG A 277 -18.55 23.54 1.75
N ASN A 278 -18.36 23.24 3.03
CA ASN A 278 -17.90 24.21 4.03
C ASN A 278 -16.36 24.41 4.01
N ALA A 279 -15.62 23.41 3.53
CA ALA A 279 -14.16 23.41 3.40
C ALA A 279 -13.68 23.94 2.04
N ARG A 280 -14.55 24.05 1.03
CA ARG A 280 -14.33 24.79 -0.22
C ARG A 280 -14.16 26.28 0.07
N ARG A 281 -12.96 26.67 0.45
CA ARG A 281 -12.63 28.08 0.67
C ARG A 281 -11.86 28.73 -0.46
N CYS A 282 -11.15 27.99 -1.33
CA CYS A 282 -10.36 28.59 -2.42
C CYS A 282 -10.05 27.69 -3.64
N CYS A 283 -10.28 26.36 -3.61
CA CYS A 283 -10.07 25.50 -4.79
C CYS A 283 -11.38 25.30 -5.57
N ASP A 284 -11.46 25.86 -6.77
CA ASP A 284 -12.57 25.64 -7.71
C ASP A 284 -12.72 24.16 -8.11
N ALA A 285 -11.67 23.34 -7.93
CA ALA A 285 -11.69 21.91 -8.24
C ALA A 285 -12.72 21.14 -7.41
N GLY A 286 -12.82 21.38 -6.09
CA GLY A 286 -13.80 20.77 -5.18
C GLY A 286 -13.71 19.23 -5.02
N ILE A 287 -13.89 18.49 -6.11
CA ILE A 287 -13.84 17.03 -6.22
C ILE A 287 -13.17 16.70 -7.56
N ILE A 288 -12.06 15.98 -7.50
CA ILE A 288 -11.40 15.33 -8.63
C ILE A 288 -11.93 13.90 -8.68
N GLU A 289 -12.51 13.49 -9.80
CA GLU A 289 -13.02 12.13 -9.99
C GLU A 289 -12.10 11.35 -10.93
N PHE A 290 -11.48 10.29 -10.40
CA PHE A 290 -10.90 9.21 -11.19
C PHE A 290 -12.03 8.41 -11.80
N LYS A 291 -12.45 8.85 -12.99
CA LYS A 291 -13.50 8.19 -13.75
C LYS A 291 -13.03 6.82 -14.22
N ARG A 292 -13.97 5.88 -14.21
CA ARG A 292 -13.78 4.58 -14.85
C ARG A 292 -13.63 4.80 -16.34
N PHE A 293 -12.64 4.15 -16.95
CA PHE A 293 -12.46 4.17 -18.39
C PHE A 293 -13.64 3.52 -19.10
N GLU A 294 -14.12 4.18 -20.14
CA GLU A 294 -14.94 3.55 -21.17
C GLU A 294 -14.05 2.93 -22.24
N LYS A 295 -14.59 1.98 -23.00
CA LYS A 295 -13.83 1.17 -23.96
C LYS A 295 -13.21 2.03 -25.06
N GLU A 296 -13.94 3.07 -25.47
CA GLU A 296 -13.60 3.96 -26.55
C GLU A 296 -12.69 5.12 -26.12
N ASP A 297 -12.32 5.21 -24.84
CA ASP A 297 -11.44 6.28 -24.35
C ASP A 297 -10.01 6.11 -24.90
N ASP A 298 -9.44 7.20 -25.43
CA ASP A 298 -8.06 7.19 -25.95
C ASP A 298 -7.03 6.85 -24.86
N GLU A 299 -7.25 7.32 -23.63
CA GLU A 299 -6.38 7.01 -22.48
C GLU A 299 -6.44 5.53 -22.09
N TRP A 300 -7.62 4.90 -22.23
CA TRP A 300 -7.76 3.46 -22.01
C TRP A 300 -7.01 2.66 -23.06
N LYS A 301 -7.16 3.04 -24.33
CA LYS A 301 -6.44 2.42 -25.44
C LYS A 301 -4.92 2.52 -25.23
N MET A 302 -4.42 3.72 -24.91
CA MET A 302 -3.00 3.95 -24.62
C MET A 302 -2.49 3.09 -23.46
N LEU A 303 -3.26 2.98 -22.37
CA LEU A 303 -2.92 2.13 -21.24
C LEU A 303 -2.83 0.65 -21.64
N VAL A 304 -3.83 0.15 -22.37
CA VAL A 304 -3.87 -1.26 -22.80
C VAL A 304 -2.72 -1.56 -23.76
N GLU A 305 -2.47 -0.70 -24.74
CA GLU A 305 -1.36 -0.84 -25.70
C GLU A 305 -0.01 -0.90 -24.99
N ASN A 306 0.23 0.02 -24.04
CA ASN A 306 1.46 0.03 -23.26
C ASN A 306 1.61 -1.25 -22.42
N LEU A 307 0.60 -1.63 -21.64
CA LEU A 307 0.64 -2.86 -20.83
C LEU A 307 0.80 -4.12 -21.70
N TRP A 308 0.21 -4.12 -22.90
CA TRP A 308 0.29 -5.25 -23.83
C TRP A 308 1.68 -5.48 -24.42
N SER A 309 2.54 -4.45 -24.45
CA SER A 309 3.95 -4.59 -24.88
C SER A 309 4.77 -5.51 -23.97
N TYR A 310 4.37 -5.65 -22.70
CA TYR A 310 5.06 -6.46 -21.70
C TYR A 310 4.59 -7.92 -21.73
N GLN A 311 5.16 -8.72 -22.63
CA GLN A 311 4.88 -10.15 -22.76
C GLN A 311 6.12 -11.01 -22.51
N TRP A 312 6.05 -11.90 -21.52
CA TRP A 312 7.07 -12.92 -21.24
C TRP A 312 6.74 -14.29 -21.84
N CYS A 313 5.86 -14.30 -22.84
CA CYS A 313 5.52 -15.47 -23.64
C CYS A 313 6.57 -15.65 -24.75
N GLN A 314 6.91 -16.89 -25.11
CA GLN A 314 7.91 -17.11 -26.17
C GLN A 314 7.44 -16.60 -27.54
N GLN A 315 6.12 -16.64 -27.79
CA GLN A 315 5.50 -16.06 -28.96
C GLN A 315 4.75 -14.79 -28.52
N ARG A 316 5.18 -13.63 -29.05
CA ARG A 316 4.46 -12.38 -28.84
C ARG A 316 3.16 -12.40 -29.64
N ALA A 317 2.07 -12.00 -29.00
CA ALA A 317 0.77 -11.83 -29.62
C ALA A 317 0.51 -10.35 -29.91
N ASP A 318 -0.02 -10.06 -31.11
CA ASP A 318 -0.48 -8.72 -31.46
C ASP A 318 -1.77 -8.38 -30.70
N LEU A 319 -1.97 -7.09 -30.39
CA LEU A 319 -3.21 -6.61 -29.78
C LEU A 319 -4.30 -6.52 -30.86
N THR A 320 -5.06 -7.61 -31.03
CA THR A 320 -6.20 -7.64 -31.95
C THR A 320 -7.44 -7.04 -31.31
N ASP A 321 -8.40 -6.61 -32.13
CA ASP A 321 -9.69 -6.09 -31.65
C ASP A 321 -10.42 -7.10 -30.73
N ASP A 322 -10.37 -8.40 -31.04
CA ASP A 322 -10.99 -9.45 -30.20
C ASP A 322 -10.31 -9.55 -28.82
N ILE A 323 -8.99 -9.40 -28.76
CA ILE A 323 -8.25 -9.37 -27.49
C ILE A 323 -8.60 -8.11 -26.71
N TYR A 324 -8.57 -6.95 -27.36
CA TYR A 324 -8.89 -5.66 -26.75
C TYR A 324 -10.32 -5.66 -26.16
N ASP A 325 -11.28 -6.16 -26.93
CA ASP A 325 -12.68 -6.29 -26.53
C ASP A 325 -12.84 -7.25 -25.35
N THR A 326 -12.13 -8.39 -25.39
CA THR A 326 -12.14 -9.37 -24.30
C THR A 326 -11.53 -8.78 -23.02
N LEU A 327 -10.42 -8.04 -23.12
CA LEU A 327 -9.82 -7.38 -21.95
C LEU A 327 -10.80 -6.38 -21.33
N TYR A 328 -11.47 -5.56 -22.15
CA TYR A 328 -12.46 -4.62 -21.63
C TYR A 328 -13.66 -5.34 -20.99
N ASP A 329 -14.23 -6.36 -21.64
CA ASP A 329 -15.40 -7.06 -21.08
C ASP A 329 -15.10 -7.71 -19.72
N HIS A 330 -13.89 -8.23 -19.54
CA HIS A 330 -13.48 -8.91 -18.31
C HIS A 330 -12.88 -8.00 -17.23
N THR A 331 -12.74 -6.70 -17.48
CA THR A 331 -12.14 -5.74 -16.53
C THR A 331 -12.99 -4.49 -16.30
N GLN A 332 -13.87 -4.18 -17.25
CA GLN A 332 -14.79 -3.04 -17.23
C GLN A 332 -14.08 -1.70 -17.00
N GLY A 333 -12.86 -1.53 -17.54
CA GLY A 333 -12.10 -0.28 -17.40
C GLY A 333 -11.44 -0.08 -16.03
N VAL A 334 -11.46 -1.08 -15.15
CA VAL A 334 -10.78 -1.03 -13.84
C VAL A 334 -9.32 -1.47 -14.01
N THR A 335 -8.39 -0.55 -13.76
CA THR A 335 -6.96 -0.76 -14.02
C THR A 335 -6.34 -1.92 -13.22
N ASP A 336 -6.69 -2.07 -11.94
CA ASP A 336 -6.20 -3.19 -11.11
C ASP A 336 -6.65 -4.54 -11.67
N PHE A 337 -7.90 -4.64 -12.15
CA PHE A 337 -8.41 -5.86 -12.77
C PHE A 337 -7.72 -6.16 -14.10
N LEU A 338 -7.41 -5.14 -14.91
CA LEU A 338 -6.63 -5.30 -16.13
C LEU A 338 -5.25 -5.88 -15.85
N VAL A 339 -4.49 -5.28 -14.94
CA VAL A 339 -3.15 -5.76 -14.58
C VAL A 339 -3.21 -7.18 -14.02
N LYS A 340 -4.16 -7.48 -13.12
CA LYS A 340 -4.35 -8.83 -12.56
C LYS A 340 -4.68 -9.85 -13.65
N LEU A 341 -5.59 -9.52 -14.58
CA LEU A 341 -5.97 -10.40 -15.68
C LEU A 341 -4.78 -10.68 -16.61
N LEU A 342 -3.99 -9.67 -16.97
CA LEU A 342 -2.78 -9.82 -17.78
C LEU A 342 -1.75 -10.72 -17.09
N VAL A 343 -1.47 -10.46 -15.81
CA VAL A 343 -0.53 -11.27 -15.01
C VAL A 343 -0.99 -12.74 -14.94
N LEU A 344 -2.28 -12.98 -14.63
CA LEU A 344 -2.83 -14.33 -14.53
C LEU A 344 -2.83 -15.06 -15.89
N THR A 345 -3.15 -14.34 -16.97
CA THR A 345 -3.19 -14.92 -18.32
C THR A 345 -1.81 -15.33 -18.78
N GLN A 346 -0.79 -14.49 -18.59
CA GLN A 346 0.59 -14.83 -18.93
C GLN A 346 1.11 -16.03 -18.12
N ARG A 347 0.84 -16.05 -16.81
CA ARG A 347 1.16 -17.22 -15.97
C ARG A 347 0.51 -18.48 -16.51
N TYR A 348 -0.77 -18.42 -16.89
CA TYR A 348 -1.49 -19.56 -17.44
C TYR A 348 -0.87 -20.08 -18.74
N VAL A 349 -0.60 -19.24 -19.74
CA VAL A 349 -0.08 -19.70 -21.05
C VAL A 349 1.35 -20.21 -20.99
N ILE A 350 2.19 -19.64 -20.12
CA ILE A 350 3.55 -20.16 -19.83
C ILE A 350 3.45 -21.49 -19.08
N GLN A 351 2.51 -21.63 -18.15
CA GLN A 351 2.32 -22.86 -17.39
C GLN A 351 1.64 -23.97 -18.19
N SER A 352 0.75 -23.67 -19.12
CA SER A 352 0.15 -24.68 -20.01
C SER A 352 1.11 -25.10 -21.12
N GLY A 353 2.08 -24.24 -21.46
CA GLY A 353 3.00 -24.44 -22.57
C GLY A 353 2.46 -23.97 -23.91
N SER A 354 1.30 -23.29 -23.94
CA SER A 354 0.78 -22.61 -25.15
C SER A 354 1.73 -21.51 -25.61
N GLU A 355 2.33 -20.78 -24.64
CA GLU A 355 3.36 -19.75 -24.87
C GLU A 355 2.97 -18.62 -25.85
N CYS A 356 1.67 -18.44 -26.08
CA CYS A 356 1.05 -17.36 -26.85
C CYS A 356 -0.29 -17.01 -26.20
N ILE A 357 -0.63 -15.72 -26.11
CA ILE A 357 -1.86 -15.24 -25.49
C ILE A 357 -2.97 -15.13 -26.55
N THR A 358 -4.14 -15.71 -26.26
CA THR A 358 -5.34 -15.58 -27.10
C THR A 358 -6.52 -15.04 -26.32
N ALA A 359 -7.54 -14.50 -27.01
CA ALA A 359 -8.79 -14.08 -26.38
C ALA A 359 -9.47 -15.23 -25.62
N ALA A 360 -9.40 -16.47 -26.13
CA ALA A 360 -9.94 -17.64 -25.47
C ALA A 360 -9.24 -17.94 -24.12
N ASP A 361 -7.93 -17.72 -24.04
CA ASP A 361 -7.17 -17.89 -22.80
C ASP A 361 -7.55 -16.82 -21.77
N ILE A 362 -7.72 -15.57 -22.19
CA ILE A 362 -8.17 -14.46 -21.33
C ILE A 362 -9.55 -14.79 -20.72
N ARG A 363 -10.52 -15.20 -21.56
CA ARG A 363 -11.86 -15.60 -21.09
C ARG A 363 -11.78 -16.75 -20.08
N ARG A 364 -11.01 -17.79 -20.41
CA ARG A 364 -10.83 -18.96 -19.53
C ARG A 364 -10.22 -18.57 -18.18
N VAL A 365 -9.21 -17.73 -18.17
CA VAL A 365 -8.54 -17.28 -16.94
C VAL A 365 -9.46 -16.41 -16.12
N SER A 366 -10.17 -15.46 -16.74
CA SER A 366 -11.16 -14.65 -16.03
C SER A 366 -12.27 -15.53 -15.43
N ASP A 367 -12.77 -16.50 -16.18
CA ASP A 367 -13.85 -17.39 -15.74
C ASP A 367 -13.45 -18.41 -14.68
N SER A 368 -12.16 -18.69 -14.50
CA SER A 368 -11.66 -19.66 -13.53
C SER A 368 -11.00 -19.00 -12.32
N LYS A 369 -10.15 -17.99 -12.54
CA LYS A 369 -9.38 -17.32 -11.49
C LYS A 369 -10.03 -16.05 -10.96
N MET A 370 -10.76 -15.29 -11.78
CA MET A 370 -11.42 -14.04 -11.35
C MET A 370 -12.90 -14.21 -11.02
N GLN A 371 -13.34 -15.43 -10.69
CA GLN A 371 -14.75 -15.74 -10.40
C GLN A 371 -15.33 -14.86 -9.29
N ILE A 372 -14.54 -14.60 -8.26
CA ILE A 372 -14.95 -13.80 -7.10
C ILE A 372 -15.25 -12.33 -7.46
N LEU A 373 -14.71 -11.84 -8.59
CA LEU A 373 -14.94 -10.49 -9.09
C LEU A 373 -16.18 -10.39 -10.00
N LYS A 374 -16.75 -11.52 -10.44
CA LYS A 374 -17.90 -11.52 -11.37
C LYS A 374 -19.10 -10.71 -10.87
N PRO A 375 -19.50 -10.76 -9.58
CA PRO A 375 -20.58 -9.93 -9.06
C PRO A 375 -20.31 -8.45 -9.25
N ALA A 376 -19.12 -7.97 -8.83
CA ALA A 376 -18.71 -6.57 -8.97
C ALA A 376 -18.63 -6.13 -10.45
N LEU A 377 -18.02 -6.94 -11.32
CA LEU A 377 -17.96 -6.67 -12.76
C LEU A 377 -19.35 -6.63 -13.41
N SER A 378 -20.27 -7.50 -12.99
CA SER A 378 -21.66 -7.49 -13.48
C SER A 378 -22.40 -6.21 -13.09
N ALA A 379 -22.09 -5.65 -11.92
CA ALA A 379 -22.65 -4.39 -11.48
C ALA A 379 -22.18 -3.24 -12.38
N LEU A 380 -20.89 -3.20 -12.73
CA LEU A 380 -20.34 -2.21 -13.67
C LEU A 380 -20.92 -2.37 -15.08
N ARG A 381 -20.98 -3.60 -15.60
CA ARG A 381 -21.58 -3.90 -16.93
C ARG A 381 -23.01 -3.41 -17.06
N SER A 382 -23.77 -3.46 -15.98
CA SER A 382 -25.19 -3.08 -16.02
C SER A 382 -25.41 -1.60 -16.33
N ARG A 383 -24.39 -0.75 -16.12
CA ARG A 383 -24.47 0.72 -16.22
C ARG A 383 -25.61 1.35 -15.39
N ASP A 384 -26.21 0.58 -14.47
CA ASP A 384 -27.23 1.06 -13.53
C ASP A 384 -26.55 1.75 -12.34
N PRO A 385 -26.79 3.05 -12.11
CA PRO A 385 -26.18 3.79 -11.01
C PRO A 385 -26.34 3.12 -9.64
N LYS A 386 -27.48 2.47 -9.37
CA LYS A 386 -27.73 1.81 -8.07
C LYS A 386 -26.90 0.55 -7.89
N ARG A 387 -26.70 -0.22 -8.96
CA ARG A 387 -25.85 -1.42 -8.93
C ARG A 387 -24.38 -1.02 -8.89
N MET A 388 -23.98 -0.02 -9.66
CA MET A 388 -22.62 0.52 -9.64
C MET A 388 -22.25 1.07 -8.26
N SER A 389 -23.18 1.67 -7.51
CA SER A 389 -22.89 2.12 -6.14
C SER A 389 -22.60 0.97 -5.17
N GLN A 390 -23.08 -0.24 -5.46
CA GLN A 390 -22.80 -1.45 -4.67
C GLN A 390 -21.48 -2.12 -5.08
N PHE A 391 -20.76 -1.59 -6.09
CA PHE A 391 -19.52 -2.17 -6.57
C PHE A 391 -18.53 -2.44 -5.44
N GLU A 392 -18.31 -1.44 -4.58
CA GLU A 392 -17.37 -1.53 -3.45
C GLU A 392 -17.81 -2.58 -2.43
N ASP A 393 -19.12 -2.67 -2.15
CA ASP A 393 -19.68 -3.65 -1.21
C ASP A 393 -19.61 -5.09 -1.77
N LEU A 394 -19.52 -5.22 -3.10
CA LEU A 394 -19.38 -6.49 -3.81
C LEU A 394 -17.92 -6.91 -4.01
N LEU A 395 -16.96 -6.06 -3.64
CA LEU A 395 -15.55 -6.42 -3.71
C LEU A 395 -15.21 -7.44 -2.62
N PRO A 396 -14.44 -8.49 -2.96
CA PRO A 396 -13.87 -9.37 -1.96
C PRO A 396 -12.85 -8.63 -1.10
N ILE A 397 -12.65 -9.14 0.12
CA ILE A 397 -11.64 -8.62 1.05
C ILE A 397 -10.23 -8.80 0.49
N ASP A 398 -9.29 -7.96 0.94
CA ASP A 398 -7.90 -7.94 0.45
C ASP A 398 -7.20 -9.30 0.50
N GLU A 399 -7.46 -10.11 1.54
CA GLU A 399 -6.89 -11.45 1.69
C GLU A 399 -7.36 -12.39 0.56
N GLN A 400 -8.65 -12.36 0.23
CA GLN A 400 -9.20 -13.15 -0.88
C GLN A 400 -8.69 -12.68 -2.24
N LEU A 401 -8.48 -11.36 -2.41
CA LEU A 401 -7.84 -10.79 -3.60
C LEU A 401 -6.38 -11.22 -3.74
N ALA A 402 -5.66 -11.30 -2.62
CA ALA A 402 -4.29 -11.76 -2.58
C ALA A 402 -4.22 -13.27 -2.91
N ASP A 403 -5.11 -14.07 -2.33
CA ASP A 403 -5.22 -15.51 -2.60
C ASP A 403 -5.56 -15.80 -4.07
N MET A 404 -6.41 -14.99 -4.69
CA MET A 404 -6.71 -15.07 -6.13
C MET A 404 -5.44 -14.92 -6.99
N MET A 405 -4.49 -14.10 -6.54
CA MET A 405 -3.21 -13.88 -7.21
C MET A 405 -2.10 -14.84 -6.74
N ALA A 406 -2.40 -15.69 -5.75
CA ALA A 406 -1.48 -16.71 -5.28
C ALA A 406 -1.15 -17.69 -6.39
N PHE A 407 0.07 -18.20 -6.36
CA PHE A 407 0.53 -19.15 -7.36
C PHE A 407 -0.11 -20.52 -7.11
N ASP A 408 -1.26 -20.75 -7.75
CA ASP A 408 -1.82 -22.09 -7.85
C ASP A 408 -1.04 -22.88 -8.90
N PHE A 409 -0.39 -23.96 -8.44
CA PHE A 409 0.27 -24.88 -9.35
C PHE A 409 -0.77 -25.61 -10.20
N VAL A 410 -0.84 -25.29 -11.49
CA VAL A 410 -1.56 -26.14 -12.45
C VAL A 410 -0.94 -27.55 -12.37
N PRO A 411 -1.72 -28.60 -12.08
CA PRO A 411 -1.20 -29.96 -12.03
C PRO A 411 -0.76 -30.38 -13.44
N ARG A 412 0.55 -30.35 -13.69
CA ARG A 412 1.10 -30.92 -14.93
C ARG A 412 1.21 -32.44 -14.78
N PRO A 413 0.82 -33.24 -15.80
CA PRO A 413 1.10 -34.67 -15.81
C PRO A 413 2.60 -34.96 -15.64
N ASP A 414 3.48 -34.09 -16.17
CA ASP A 414 4.94 -34.19 -16.00
C ASP A 414 5.40 -33.99 -14.56
N ARG A 415 4.68 -33.18 -13.76
CA ARG A 415 5.00 -32.98 -12.33
C ARG A 415 4.51 -34.13 -11.46
N LEU A 416 3.35 -34.70 -11.79
CA LEU A 416 2.93 -35.97 -11.21
C LEU A 416 3.90 -37.09 -11.59
N ALA A 417 4.42 -37.07 -12.83
CA ALA A 417 5.48 -37.98 -13.25
C ALA A 417 6.78 -37.74 -12.49
N LEU A 418 7.21 -36.50 -12.25
CA LEU A 418 8.34 -36.15 -11.38
C LEU A 418 8.15 -36.63 -9.94
N LEU A 419 7.00 -36.35 -9.33
CA LEU A 419 6.65 -36.83 -7.98
C LEU A 419 6.66 -38.37 -7.92
N ARG A 420 6.23 -39.04 -9.00
CA ARG A 420 6.26 -40.51 -9.12
C ARG A 420 7.64 -41.06 -9.47
N SER A 421 8.49 -40.29 -10.16
CA SER A 421 9.85 -40.68 -10.56
C SER A 421 10.86 -40.47 -9.44
N VAL A 422 10.53 -39.65 -8.44
CA VAL A 422 11.22 -39.60 -7.14
C VAL A 422 10.90 -40.89 -6.38
N LYS A 423 11.45 -42.02 -6.84
CA LYS A 423 11.52 -43.27 -6.06
C LYS A 423 12.72 -43.18 -5.11
N LYS A 424 12.54 -43.62 -3.86
CA LYS A 424 13.67 -43.83 -2.92
C LYS A 424 14.71 -44.73 -3.59
N GLN A 425 15.90 -44.19 -3.89
CA GLN A 425 17.05 -45.02 -4.22
C GLN A 425 17.31 -45.97 -3.03
N ARG A 426 17.25 -47.29 -3.26
CA ARG A 426 17.84 -48.27 -2.34
C ARG A 426 19.27 -48.54 -2.81
N PRO A 427 20.27 -48.53 -1.92
CA PRO A 427 21.63 -48.90 -2.31
C PRO A 427 21.68 -50.39 -2.70
N SER A 428 22.27 -50.68 -3.86
CA SER A 428 22.50 -52.05 -4.34
C SER A 428 23.78 -52.63 -3.73
N ILE A 429 23.69 -53.78 -3.07
CA ILE A 429 24.84 -54.59 -2.63
C ILE A 429 24.87 -55.88 -3.49
N PRO A 430 26.02 -56.34 -4.02
CA PRO A 430 26.10 -57.54 -4.87
C PRO A 430 25.92 -58.86 -4.10
N PRO A 431 25.69 -60.00 -4.78
CA PRO A 431 25.05 -61.17 -4.18
C PRO A 431 26.05 -62.11 -3.48
N SER A 432 25.64 -62.66 -2.34
CA SER A 432 26.19 -63.89 -1.77
C SER A 432 25.13 -64.99 -1.75
N THR A 433 25.49 -66.15 -2.29
CA THR A 433 24.72 -67.41 -2.32
C THR A 433 25.12 -68.31 -1.12
N PRO A 434 24.42 -69.41 -0.83
CA PRO A 434 23.33 -69.38 0.15
C PRO A 434 23.48 -70.48 1.21
N ASP A 435 22.76 -70.36 2.32
CA ASP A 435 22.20 -71.46 3.14
C ASP A 435 21.60 -70.83 4.41
N ALA A 436 20.44 -71.19 4.95
CA ALA A 436 19.37 -72.10 4.57
C ALA A 436 18.12 -71.76 5.44
N ALA A 437 16.94 -72.11 4.92
CA ALA A 437 15.64 -72.36 5.59
C ALA A 437 14.95 -71.22 6.41
N LYS A 438 13.89 -70.55 5.88
CA LYS A 438 12.42 -70.87 5.96
C LYS A 438 11.88 -70.84 7.41
N SER A 439 10.89 -70.04 7.83
CA SER A 439 9.58 -69.71 7.23
C SER A 439 8.92 -68.44 7.84
N VAL A 440 8.33 -67.60 6.96
CA VAL A 440 7.03 -66.85 6.99
C VAL A 440 6.53 -66.31 8.37
N THR A 441 6.10 -65.06 8.66
CA THR A 441 5.44 -63.98 7.89
C THR A 441 5.32 -62.70 8.75
N LYS A 442 5.14 -61.56 8.06
CA LYS A 442 4.46 -60.27 8.44
C LYS A 442 5.33 -59.02 8.68
N THR A 443 5.62 -58.38 7.54
CA THR A 443 5.28 -57.00 7.14
C THR A 443 5.47 -55.79 8.07
N ASN A 444 5.89 -54.71 7.41
CA ASN A 444 5.92 -53.29 7.80
C ASN A 444 7.22 -52.86 8.50
N THR A 445 7.92 -51.78 8.13
CA THR A 445 7.59 -50.65 7.25
C THR A 445 8.82 -49.76 7.03
N LEU A 446 8.76 -48.94 5.98
CA LEU A 446 9.30 -47.56 5.91
C LEU A 446 10.83 -47.34 5.79
N ALA A 447 11.18 -46.84 4.59
CA ALA A 447 11.81 -45.53 4.42
C ALA A 447 13.08 -45.19 5.24
N ALA A 448 14.24 -45.30 4.59
CA ALA A 448 15.59 -44.94 5.07
C ALA A 448 15.71 -43.55 5.74
N ALA A 449 16.50 -43.51 6.83
CA ALA A 449 16.84 -42.37 7.68
C ALA A 449 18.36 -42.07 7.62
N VAL A 450 18.70 -40.79 7.77
CA VAL A 450 20.07 -40.28 8.01
C VAL A 450 20.56 -40.78 9.37
N VAL A 451 21.84 -41.16 9.45
CA VAL A 451 22.49 -41.62 10.69
C VAL A 451 22.67 -40.43 11.64
N THR A 452 21.89 -40.40 12.72
CA THR A 452 22.10 -39.53 13.87
C THR A 452 22.67 -40.33 15.03
N GLU A 453 23.73 -39.80 15.64
CA GLU A 453 24.28 -40.29 16.90
C GLU A 453 23.16 -40.48 17.93
N THR A 454 23.29 -41.54 18.73
CA THR A 454 22.31 -42.03 19.71
C THR A 454 21.89 -40.94 20.69
N SER A 455 20.75 -40.31 20.42
CA SER A 455 20.11 -39.34 21.29
C SER A 455 19.80 -39.95 22.66
N MET A 456 20.28 -39.28 23.73
CA MET A 456 20.07 -39.65 25.14
C MET A 456 18.59 -39.88 25.48
N ALA A 457 17.68 -39.17 24.78
CA ALA A 457 16.23 -39.33 24.91
C ALA A 457 15.76 -40.74 24.57
N ARG A 458 16.41 -41.39 23.60
CA ARG A 458 16.08 -42.74 23.13
C ARG A 458 16.49 -43.79 24.15
N THR A 459 17.61 -43.59 24.84
CA THR A 459 18.11 -44.48 25.90
C THR A 459 17.23 -44.39 27.15
N ILE A 460 16.79 -43.18 27.50
CA ILE A 460 15.90 -42.95 28.65
C ILE A 460 14.52 -43.56 28.42
N SER A 461 13.94 -43.41 27.21
CA SER A 461 12.63 -43.98 26.90
C SER A 461 12.61 -45.51 26.86
N SER A 462 13.77 -46.15 26.71
CA SER A 462 13.93 -47.61 26.70
C SER A 462 14.33 -48.22 28.05
N SER A 463 14.43 -47.41 29.11
CA SER A 463 14.74 -47.91 30.46
C SER A 463 13.50 -48.53 31.13
N GLU A 464 13.70 -49.46 32.05
CA GLU A 464 12.61 -50.17 32.75
C GLU A 464 11.73 -49.23 33.61
N ASP A 465 12.26 -48.10 34.05
CA ASP A 465 11.51 -47.05 34.76
C ASP A 465 11.84 -45.66 34.17
N PRO A 466 11.13 -45.26 33.09
CA PRO A 466 11.44 -44.06 32.32
C PRO A 466 11.34 -42.78 33.14
N LEU A 467 10.42 -42.74 34.10
CA LEU A 467 10.16 -41.57 34.94
C LEU A 467 11.33 -41.29 35.89
N ARG A 468 11.86 -42.35 36.51
CA ARG A 468 13.03 -42.27 37.39
C ARG A 468 14.32 -42.03 36.61
N ALA A 469 14.42 -42.57 35.40
CA ALA A 469 15.54 -42.32 34.49
C ALA A 469 15.55 -40.87 33.96
N MET A 470 14.39 -40.28 33.69
CA MET A 470 14.25 -38.86 33.34
C MET A 470 14.62 -37.94 34.52
N GLN A 471 14.27 -38.31 35.76
CA GLN A 471 14.68 -37.58 36.97
C GLN A 471 16.21 -37.65 37.21
N ASN A 472 16.81 -38.83 37.09
CA ASN A 472 18.26 -39.02 37.25
C ASN A 472 19.08 -38.37 36.12
N ALA A 473 18.51 -38.23 34.92
CA ALA A 473 19.10 -37.48 33.81
C ALA A 473 18.91 -35.95 33.94
N GLY A 474 18.22 -35.47 34.98
CA GLY A 474 17.97 -34.05 35.26
C GLY A 474 16.90 -33.41 34.36
N TRP A 475 16.07 -34.21 33.68
CA TRP A 475 15.06 -33.72 32.71
C TRP A 475 13.69 -33.51 33.35
N LEU A 476 13.50 -34.03 34.56
CA LEU A 476 12.34 -33.78 35.40
C LEU A 476 12.84 -33.23 36.73
N ASN A 477 12.39 -32.02 37.07
CA ASN A 477 12.67 -31.42 38.36
C ASN A 477 11.81 -32.08 39.44
N GLN A 478 12.40 -32.32 40.62
CA GLN A 478 11.69 -33.01 41.71
C GLN A 478 10.62 -32.13 42.38
N ASP A 479 10.69 -30.81 42.20
CA ASP A 479 9.72 -29.87 42.74
C ASP A 479 9.14 -28.99 41.63
N LEU A 480 7.84 -29.11 41.38
CA LEU A 480 7.12 -28.39 40.32
C LEU A 480 7.05 -26.87 40.56
N PHE A 481 7.52 -26.38 41.71
CA PHE A 481 7.44 -24.97 42.12
C PHE A 481 8.78 -24.26 42.32
N GLU A 482 9.91 -24.81 41.86
CA GLU A 482 11.25 -24.22 42.04
C GLU A 482 11.38 -22.76 41.53
N PHE A 483 10.54 -22.34 40.58
CA PHE A 483 10.54 -20.97 40.03
C PHE A 483 9.38 -20.09 40.55
N SER A 484 8.61 -20.55 41.54
CA SER A 484 7.57 -19.74 42.18
C SER A 484 8.20 -18.78 43.20
N PRO A 485 8.01 -17.45 43.09
CA PRO A 485 8.57 -16.48 44.02
C PRO A 485 8.02 -16.60 45.45
N LEU A 486 6.93 -17.35 45.66
CA LEU A 486 6.31 -17.59 46.97
C LEU A 486 7.05 -18.64 47.83
N TYR A 487 8.03 -19.38 47.28
CA TYR A 487 8.81 -20.38 48.02
C TYR A 487 10.20 -19.90 48.48
N ARG A 488 10.60 -18.65 48.17
CA ARG A 488 11.86 -18.05 48.65
C ARG A 488 11.64 -17.16 49.89
N LYS A 489 11.07 -17.72 50.96
CA LYS A 489 11.26 -17.18 52.32
C LYS A 489 11.32 -18.35 53.30
N GLY A 490 12.54 -18.65 53.72
CA GLY A 490 12.91 -19.68 54.69
C GLY A 490 14.42 -19.76 54.72
#